data_AF-A0A7K2T7F3-F1
#
_entry.id   AF-A0A7K2T7F3-F1
#
_cell.length_a   1.000
_cell.length_b   1.000
_cell.length_c   1.000
_cell.angle_alpha   90.00
_cell.angle_beta   90.00
_cell.angle_gamma   90.00
#
_symmetry.space_group_name_H-M   'P 1'
#
loop_
_entity.id
_entity.type
_entity.pdbx_description
1 polymer ?
#
loop_
_entity_poly.entity_id
_entity_poly.type
_entity_poly.pdbx_seq_one_letter_code
_entity_poly.pdbx_strand_id
1 'polypeptide(L)'
;MYLVHARLRAPTGQRIPSRAAEFVTRQAREADRLEHVSVHESGDDWVLGLFFTAETLAEAEGNAVRLCGRALEADGPLRGWVLLGSGAALIDAPWDPWAGSGPGPTGGGRLMPLPDLSTRKPFPPL
;
A
#
# COMPACT_ATOMS: atom_id res chain seq x y z
N MET A 1 -2.55 6.49 -15.47
CA MET A 1 -3.20 5.46 -14.62
C MET A 1 -2.29 5.17 -13.44
N TYR A 2 -2.85 5.14 -12.23
CA TYR A 2 -2.13 4.89 -10.99
C TYR A 2 -2.76 3.70 -10.27
N LEU A 3 -1.92 2.81 -9.74
CA LEU A 3 -2.34 1.78 -8.79
C LEU A 3 -2.07 2.31 -7.38
N VAL A 4 -3.11 2.41 -6.57
CA VAL A 4 -3.01 2.78 -5.16
C VAL A 4 -3.43 1.57 -4.33
N HIS A 5 -2.59 1.17 -3.39
CA HIS A 5 -2.92 0.15 -2.43
C HIS A 5 -3.59 0.78 -1.22
N ALA A 6 -4.67 0.19 -0.72
CA ALA A 6 -5.29 0.55 0.55
C ALA A 6 -5.30 -0.65 1.48
N ARG A 7 -4.64 -0.53 2.64
CA ARG A 7 -4.58 -1.59 3.66
C ARG A 7 -5.77 -1.48 4.60
N LEU A 8 -6.51 -2.57 4.73
CA LEU A 8 -7.66 -2.69 5.60
C LEU A 8 -7.40 -3.74 6.69
N ARG A 9 -7.89 -3.46 7.90
CA ARG A 9 -7.97 -4.43 8.98
C ARG A 9 -9.41 -4.87 9.19
N ALA A 10 -9.60 -6.18 9.22
CA ALA A 10 -10.87 -6.78 9.52
C ALA A 10 -11.16 -6.73 11.04
N PRO A 11 -12.43 -6.69 11.46
CA PRO A 11 -12.79 -7.11 12.81
C PRO A 11 -12.26 -8.53 13.05
N THR A 12 -11.74 -8.80 14.25
CA THR A 12 -10.96 -10.01 14.60
C THR A 12 -11.42 -11.29 13.90
N GLY A 13 -10.50 -11.91 13.14
CA GLY A 13 -10.68 -13.22 12.51
C GLY A 13 -11.57 -13.24 11.26
N GLN A 14 -12.08 -12.10 10.79
CA GLN A 14 -12.89 -12.07 9.57
C GLN A 14 -12.01 -12.08 8.31
N ARG A 15 -12.44 -12.88 7.33
CA ARG A 15 -11.88 -12.83 5.97
C ARG A 15 -12.58 -11.77 5.14
N ILE A 16 -11.93 -11.29 4.09
CA ILE A 16 -12.57 -10.38 3.17
C ILE A 16 -13.75 -11.08 2.46
N PRO A 17 -14.89 -10.40 2.32
CA PRO A 17 -16.01 -10.91 1.54
C PRO A 17 -15.59 -11.16 0.08
N SER A 18 -16.03 -12.28 -0.51
CA SER A 18 -15.71 -12.62 -1.91
C SER A 18 -16.17 -11.57 -2.93
N ARG A 19 -17.21 -10.79 -2.59
CA ARG A 19 -17.73 -9.68 -3.40
C ARG A 19 -17.22 -8.31 -2.97
N ALA A 20 -16.14 -8.22 -2.19
CA ALA A 20 -15.61 -6.94 -1.71
C ALA A 20 -15.19 -6.02 -2.86
N ALA A 21 -14.55 -6.53 -3.91
CA ALA A 21 -14.18 -5.75 -5.08
C ALA A 21 -15.41 -5.11 -5.74
N GLU A 22 -16.43 -5.91 -6.05
CA GLU A 22 -17.69 -5.42 -6.62
C GLU A 22 -18.38 -4.41 -5.72
N PHE A 23 -18.39 -4.66 -4.40
CA PHE A 23 -18.97 -3.75 -3.43
C PHE A 23 -18.25 -2.41 -3.42
N VAL A 24 -16.91 -2.39 -3.35
CA VAL A 24 -16.10 -1.16 -3.39
C VAL A 24 -16.33 -0.41 -4.70
N THR A 25 -16.35 -1.12 -5.84
CA THR A 25 -16.63 -0.51 -7.16
C THR A 25 -17.98 0.22 -7.17
N ARG A 26 -19.02 -0.32 -6.52
CA ARG A 26 -20.34 0.34 -6.43
C ARG A 26 -20.35 1.61 -5.58
N GLN A 27 -19.35 1.81 -4.71
CA GLN A 27 -19.20 3.01 -3.90
C GLN A 27 -18.40 4.11 -4.63
N ALA A 28 -17.83 3.80 -5.79
CA ALA A 28 -17.15 4.76 -6.63
C ALA A 28 -18.16 5.71 -7.29
N ARG A 29 -17.79 6.98 -7.33
CA ARG A 29 -18.46 8.00 -8.13
C ARG A 29 -17.68 8.15 -9.42
N GLU A 30 -18.34 8.63 -10.47
CA GLU A 30 -17.68 8.90 -11.76
C GLU A 30 -16.45 9.82 -11.60
N ALA A 31 -16.54 10.80 -10.69
CA ALA A 31 -15.46 11.72 -10.38
C ALA A 31 -14.21 11.06 -9.76
N ASP A 32 -14.32 9.87 -9.16
CA ASP A 32 -13.15 9.17 -8.63
C ASP A 32 -12.31 8.53 -9.73
N ARG A 33 -12.87 8.35 -10.94
CA ARG A 33 -12.19 7.74 -12.11
C ARG A 33 -11.56 6.36 -11.80
N LEU A 34 -12.29 5.54 -11.05
CA LEU A 34 -11.92 4.16 -10.74
C LEU A 34 -12.16 3.26 -11.95
N GLU A 35 -11.13 2.53 -12.36
CA GLU A 35 -11.19 1.58 -13.49
C GLU A 35 -11.34 0.13 -13.00
N HIS A 36 -10.64 -0.22 -11.90
CA HIS A 36 -10.58 -1.59 -11.41
C HIS A 36 -10.26 -1.67 -9.92
N VAL A 37 -10.73 -2.75 -9.29
CA VAL A 37 -10.44 -3.10 -7.89
C VAL A 37 -9.96 -4.55 -7.84
N SER A 38 -8.78 -4.76 -7.26
CA SER A 38 -8.27 -6.08 -6.88
C SER A 38 -8.24 -6.22 -5.36
N VAL A 39 -8.25 -7.45 -4.86
CA VAL A 39 -8.25 -7.76 -3.43
C VAL A 39 -7.27 -8.89 -3.17
N HIS A 40 -6.41 -8.73 -2.17
CA HIS A 40 -5.50 -9.79 -1.75
C HIS A 40 -5.21 -9.75 -0.25
N GLU A 41 -4.84 -10.91 0.31
CA GLU A 41 -4.33 -11.04 1.68
C GLU A 41 -2.90 -10.48 1.76
N SER A 42 -2.56 -9.81 2.86
CA SER A 42 -1.18 -9.38 3.18
C SER A 42 -0.93 -9.53 4.69
N GLY A 43 -0.37 -10.68 5.08
CA GLY A 43 -0.23 -11.03 6.50
C GLY A 43 -1.58 -11.14 7.19
N ASP A 44 -1.75 -10.43 8.31
CA ASP A 44 -3.01 -10.34 9.05
C ASP A 44 -3.99 -9.27 8.49
N ASP A 45 -3.54 -8.49 7.51
CA ASP A 45 -4.31 -7.41 6.89
C ASP A 45 -4.75 -7.78 5.47
N TRP A 46 -5.60 -6.93 4.90
CA TRP A 46 -6.11 -7.05 3.54
C TRP A 46 -5.74 -5.84 2.72
N VAL A 47 -5.45 -6.04 1.44
CA VAL A 47 -5.11 -4.95 0.53
C VAL A 47 -6.14 -4.87 -0.59
N LEU A 48 -6.68 -3.68 -0.78
CA LEU A 48 -7.39 -3.29 -1.99
C LEU A 48 -6.39 -2.65 -2.96
N GLY A 49 -6.24 -3.22 -4.16
CA GLY A 49 -5.55 -2.56 -5.26
C GLY A 49 -6.55 -1.75 -6.08
N LEU A 50 -6.43 -0.43 -6.05
CA LEU A 50 -7.36 0.50 -6.70
C LEU A 50 -6.67 1.15 -7.90
N PHE A 51 -7.22 0.94 -9.09
CA PHE A 51 -6.67 1.48 -10.35
C PHE A 51 -7.44 2.73 -10.75
N PHE A 52 -6.76 3.87 -10.77
CA PHE A 52 -7.36 5.18 -11.06
C PHE A 52 -6.79 5.81 -12.34
N THR A 53 -7.66 6.46 -13.10
CA THR A 53 -7.28 7.41 -14.15
C THR A 53 -7.32 8.82 -13.58
N ALA A 54 -6.15 9.38 -13.24
CA ALA A 54 -6.01 10.71 -12.63
C ALA A 54 -4.87 11.48 -13.30
N GLU A 55 -4.85 12.81 -13.15
CA GLU A 55 -3.77 13.65 -13.69
C GLU A 55 -2.50 13.54 -12.85
N THR A 56 -2.64 13.25 -11.55
CA THR A 56 -1.51 13.14 -10.61
C THR A 56 -1.66 11.96 -9.66
N LEU A 57 -0.53 11.50 -9.10
CA LEU A 57 -0.53 10.46 -8.07
C LEU A 57 -1.27 10.93 -6.80
N ALA A 58 -1.04 12.17 -6.37
CA ALA A 58 -1.69 12.73 -5.17
C ALA A 58 -3.21 12.75 -5.30
N GLU A 59 -3.74 13.03 -6.50
CA GLU A 59 -5.16 12.94 -6.79
C GLU A 59 -5.67 11.50 -6.66
N ALA A 60 -4.96 10.52 -7.25
CA ALA A 60 -5.32 9.11 -7.15
C ALA A 60 -5.34 8.60 -5.70
N GLU A 61 -4.35 8.99 -4.90
CA GLU A 61 -4.29 8.64 -3.47
C GLU A 61 -5.43 9.30 -2.67
N GLY A 62 -5.74 10.57 -2.97
CA GLY A 62 -6.90 11.24 -2.39
C GLY A 62 -8.24 10.57 -2.77
N ASN A 63 -8.38 10.10 -4.01
CA ASN A 63 -9.54 9.33 -4.48
C ASN A 63 -9.64 7.99 -3.73
N ALA A 64 -8.51 7.29 -3.54
CA ALA A 64 -8.46 6.03 -2.79
C ALA A 64 -9.00 6.19 -1.36
N VAL A 65 -8.50 7.18 -0.61
CA VAL A 65 -8.95 7.44 0.77
C VAL A 65 -10.45 7.72 0.82
N ARG A 66 -10.96 8.59 -0.07
CA ARG A 66 -12.39 8.93 -0.13
C ARG A 66 -13.26 7.71 -0.47
N LEU A 67 -12.84 6.91 -1.46
CA LEU A 67 -13.55 5.71 -1.86
C LEU A 67 -13.60 4.69 -0.73
N CYS A 68 -12.46 4.40 -0.10
CA CYS A 68 -12.39 3.50 1.03
C CYS A 68 -13.27 3.99 2.19
N GLY A 69 -13.22 5.28 2.53
CA GLY A 69 -14.08 5.86 3.57
C GLY A 69 -15.56 5.58 3.32
N ARG A 70 -16.05 5.87 2.11
CA ARG A 70 -17.45 5.58 1.73
C ARG A 70 -17.79 4.08 1.82
N ALA A 71 -16.88 3.21 1.37
CA ALA A 71 -17.11 1.78 1.42
C ALA A 71 -17.15 1.22 2.85
N LEU A 72 -16.38 1.78 3.77
CA LEU A 72 -16.37 1.39 5.18
C LEU A 72 -17.59 1.94 5.96
N GLU A 73 -18.09 3.11 5.57
CA GLU A 73 -19.28 3.74 6.17
C GLU A 73 -20.61 3.17 5.64
N ALA A 74 -20.62 2.66 4.40
CA ALA A 74 -21.80 2.09 3.79
C ALA A 74 -22.26 0.81 4.52
N ASP A 75 -23.59 0.64 4.62
CA ASP A 75 -24.16 -0.62 5.08
C ASP A 75 -23.81 -1.72 4.08
N GLY A 76 -23.01 -2.68 4.55
CA GLY A 76 -22.47 -3.70 3.67
C GLY A 76 -21.40 -4.56 4.32
N PRO A 77 -20.72 -5.38 3.51
CA PRO A 77 -19.89 -6.46 4.00
C PRO A 77 -18.52 -5.98 4.51
N LEU A 78 -18.18 -4.70 4.32
CA LEU A 78 -16.99 -4.05 4.89
C LEU A 78 -17.30 -3.21 6.14
N ARG A 79 -18.54 -3.21 6.64
CA ARG A 79 -18.90 -2.48 7.86
C ARG A 79 -18.09 -2.99 9.05
N GLY A 80 -17.46 -2.08 9.79
CA GLY A 80 -16.60 -2.39 10.94
C GLY A 80 -15.13 -2.65 10.59
N TRP A 81 -14.78 -2.70 9.30
CA TRP A 81 -13.38 -2.73 8.87
C TRP A 81 -12.74 -1.35 9.04
N VAL A 82 -11.41 -1.32 9.16
CA VAL A 82 -10.64 -0.08 9.40
C VAL A 82 -9.60 0.11 8.30
N LEU A 83 -9.51 1.32 7.73
CA LEU A 83 -8.43 1.71 6.82
C LEU A 83 -7.17 2.04 7.63
N LEU A 84 -6.10 1.29 7.42
CA LEU A 84 -4.80 1.49 8.08
C LEU A 84 -3.93 2.51 7.34
N GLY A 85 -4.10 2.62 6.02
CA GLY A 85 -3.36 3.55 5.18
C GLY A 85 -3.55 3.26 3.69
N SER A 86 -3.14 4.20 2.85
CA SER A 86 -3.16 4.03 1.40
C SER A 86 -2.01 4.75 0.72
N GLY A 87 -1.50 4.18 -0.38
CA GLY A 87 -0.47 4.80 -1.21
C GLY A 87 -0.07 3.91 -2.39
N ALA A 88 0.55 4.49 -3.43
CA ALA A 88 1.05 3.70 -4.56
C ALA A 88 2.27 2.82 -4.21
N ALA A 89 3.07 3.26 -3.24
CA ALA A 89 4.19 2.50 -2.68
C ALA A 89 3.96 2.30 -1.17
N LEU A 90 3.14 1.32 -0.80
CA LEU A 90 3.10 0.87 0.59
C LEU A 90 4.34 0.01 0.84
N ILE A 91 5.41 0.66 1.29
CA ILE A 91 6.56 -0.05 1.86
C ILE A 91 6.13 -0.48 3.26
N ASP A 92 5.87 -1.77 3.44
CA ASP A 92 5.81 -2.37 4.77
C ASP A 92 7.21 -2.25 5.39
N ALA A 93 7.50 -1.17 6.10
CA ALA A 93 8.77 -1.02 6.80
C ALA A 93 8.88 -2.14 7.88
N PRO A 94 10.04 -2.82 8.01
CA PRO A 94 11.34 -2.18 7.99
C PRO A 94 12.31 -2.83 7.01
N TRP A 95 12.48 -2.21 5.84
CA TRP A 95 13.75 -2.31 5.12
C TRP A 95 14.16 -0.94 4.63
N ASP A 96 14.81 -0.19 5.53
CA ASP A 96 15.64 0.93 5.13
C ASP A 96 17.11 0.54 5.40
N PRO A 97 17.89 0.17 4.36
CA PRO A 97 19.32 -0.08 4.51
C PRO A 97 20.10 1.21 4.81
N TRP A 98 19.46 2.38 4.81
CA TRP A 98 20.03 3.70 5.05
C TRP A 98 19.41 4.45 6.24
N ALA A 99 18.56 3.81 7.05
CA ALA A 99 17.97 4.41 8.26
C ALA A 99 19.01 4.78 9.34
N GLY A 100 20.29 4.51 9.11
CA GLY A 100 21.42 4.96 9.93
C GLY A 100 22.17 6.19 9.41
N SER A 101 21.81 6.78 8.27
CA SER A 101 22.63 7.82 7.61
C SER A 101 21.98 9.20 7.66
N GLY A 102 21.60 9.65 8.86
CA GLY A 102 21.46 11.06 9.18
C GLY A 102 22.73 11.59 9.85
N PRO A 103 23.16 12.85 9.63
CA PRO A 103 24.45 13.34 10.08
C PRO A 103 24.48 13.42 11.61
N GLY A 104 25.28 12.56 12.24
CA GLY A 104 25.67 12.75 13.63
C GLY A 104 26.38 14.10 13.79
N PRO A 105 26.15 14.83 14.89
CA PRO A 105 26.85 16.08 15.10
C PRO A 105 28.34 15.77 15.32
N THR A 106 29.18 16.50 14.60
CA THR A 106 30.64 16.61 14.73
C THR A 106 31.49 15.43 14.23
N GLY A 107 32.20 15.69 13.12
CA GLY A 107 33.61 15.30 12.99
C GLY A 107 33.96 14.21 11.98
N GLY A 108 34.67 14.63 10.91
CA GLY A 108 35.71 13.80 10.28
C GLY A 108 35.24 12.88 9.15
N GLY A 109 35.41 13.33 7.91
CA GLY A 109 35.23 12.49 6.73
C GLY A 109 36.11 11.24 6.76
N ARG A 110 35.49 10.11 6.41
CA ARG A 110 36.17 8.97 5.80
C ARG A 110 35.28 8.46 4.67
N LEU A 111 35.76 8.56 3.43
CA LEU A 111 35.24 7.77 2.32
C LEU A 111 35.29 6.30 2.74
N MET A 112 34.16 5.60 2.67
CA MET A 112 34.16 4.14 2.67
C MET A 112 34.57 3.64 1.28
N PRO A 113 35.42 2.60 1.17
CA PRO A 113 35.76 2.01 -0.11
C PRO A 113 34.51 1.34 -0.71
N LEU A 114 34.27 1.56 -2.01
CA LEU A 114 33.24 0.85 -2.76
C LEU A 114 33.46 -0.66 -2.64
N PRO A 115 32.41 -1.48 -2.44
CA PRO A 115 32.57 -2.92 -2.43
C PRO A 115 32.97 -3.42 -3.82
N ASP A 116 33.96 -4.32 -3.86
CA ASP A 116 34.41 -5.02 -5.05
C ASP A 116 33.26 -5.86 -5.65
N LEU A 117 32.94 -5.59 -6.92
CA LEU A 117 31.91 -6.28 -7.69
C LEU A 117 32.35 -7.67 -8.19
N SER A 118 33.50 -8.19 -7.77
CA SER A 118 34.05 -9.46 -8.28
C SER A 118 33.45 -10.74 -7.67
N THR A 119 32.80 -10.69 -6.50
CA THR A 119 32.23 -11.90 -5.87
C THR A 119 30.71 -12.00 -6.03
N ARG A 120 30.27 -12.39 -7.23
CA ARG A 120 28.96 -13.02 -7.44
C ARG A 120 28.96 -14.43 -6.83
N LYS A 121 28.09 -14.70 -5.85
CA LYS A 121 27.29 -15.94 -5.79
C LYS A 121 25.94 -15.65 -5.11
N PRO A 122 24.81 -15.78 -5.83
CA PRO A 122 23.49 -15.69 -5.24
C PRO A 122 23.01 -17.08 -4.78
N PHE A 123 22.43 -17.13 -3.58
CA PHE A 123 21.67 -18.22 -2.93
C PHE A 123 22.42 -19.45 -2.37
N PRO A 124 22.17 -19.82 -1.10
CA PRO A 124 22.34 -21.20 -0.63
C PRO A 124 21.10 -22.06 -0.99
N PRO A 125 21.27 -23.39 -1.22
CA PRO A 125 20.16 -24.29 -1.54
C PRO A 125 19.33 -24.64 -0.29
N LEU A 126 18.08 -25.07 -0.55
CA LEU A 126 17.06 -25.53 0.39
C LEU A 126 17.54 -26.64 1.34
#